data_AF-A0A8C5GG78-F1
#
_entry.id   AF-A0A8C5GG78-F1
#
_cell.length_a   1.000
_cell.length_b   1.000
_cell.length_c   1.000
_cell.angle_alpha   90.00
_cell.angle_beta   90.00
_cell.angle_gamma   90.00
#
_symmetry.space_group_name_H-M   'P 1'
#
loop_
_entity.id
_entity.type
_entity.pdbx_description
1 polymer ?
#
loop_
_entity_poly.entity_id
_entity_poly.type
_entity_poly.pdbx_seq_one_letter_code
_entity_poly.pdbx_strand_id
1 'polypeptide(L)'
;MMDIGGLTTAVANSAYISARGSSNGTANPASHRDKKYHSRLVLPHITVCEDLRGTIDLDFYTVCMEQPIGKHLFQEFLDSEYEYKASCCLWKDIEEYNMAEEEDRVTKVGNILSRYMETGSKYYCPFLPQNSITKVKDKHQDAGDNLFCEIIDTLMDFLKGKPFTFFLESMYLKRFLQWKWLEMQPVAEDWFLDLRVLGKGGFGEVFACQMRATGKLYACKKLNKKRLKKRKGYEGAMVEKRILARVHSRFIVSLSYAFQSKTELCLVMTIMNGGDLRYHIYNVDENNPGFGEARACYYTAQIIQGLEHLHQNRILYRDLKPENVLLDSQGNVRISDLGLAVELPNHQQKTKGYAGTPGFMAPELLRGEWYDYSVDYFSLGVTLYEFMAAMGPFRTRGEKVEIKVVKKRILNDPVMYPEKFSESARSICEALLCKEVDKRLGFRDGSCDELRMHPFFCHINWRKLNAGILDPPFVPNARTVYAKDLDNVGAFSTVKGVQLGDKDEDFFDEFASGNISIPWQEEMIETGIYEELTLWGPGGTLPKDLRRESILEQSAKSSTCIVL
;
A
#
# COMPACT_ATOMS: atom_id res chain seq x y z
N MET A 1 40.19 -4.91 22.03
CA MET A 1 39.84 -4.68 20.61
C MET A 1 38.39 -4.26 20.63
N MET A 2 38.06 -2.98 20.40
CA MET A 2 36.66 -2.55 20.34
C MET A 2 36.00 -3.28 19.17
N ASP A 3 34.84 -3.90 19.42
CA ASP A 3 34.04 -4.54 18.39
C ASP A 3 33.44 -3.46 17.48
N ILE A 4 34.15 -3.18 16.38
CA ILE A 4 33.78 -2.15 15.41
C ILE A 4 32.41 -2.47 14.77
N GLY A 5 32.08 -3.76 14.62
CA GLY A 5 30.80 -4.22 14.04
C GLY A 5 29.61 -3.84 14.93
N GLY A 6 29.69 -4.20 16.22
CA GLY A 6 28.69 -3.83 17.22
C GLY A 6 28.48 -2.31 17.32
N LEU A 7 29.55 -1.51 17.21
CA LEU A 7 29.46 -0.04 17.22
C LEU A 7 28.74 0.52 15.98
N THR A 8 29.02 0.00 14.78
CA THR A 8 28.33 0.44 13.55
C THR A 8 26.84 0.13 13.58
N THR A 9 26.46 -1.06 14.05
CA THR A 9 25.07 -1.44 14.26
C THR A 9 24.39 -0.53 15.28
N ALA A 10 25.02 -0.27 16.43
CA ALA A 10 24.46 0.61 17.46
C ALA A 10 24.21 2.04 16.93
N VAL A 11 25.17 2.63 16.21
CA VAL A 11 25.03 3.98 15.63
C VAL A 11 23.90 4.04 14.61
N ALA A 12 23.84 3.08 13.68
CA ALA A 12 22.76 3.00 12.68
C ALA A 12 21.38 2.81 13.34
N ASN A 13 21.31 2.02 14.42
CA ASN A 13 20.09 1.79 15.17
C ASN A 13 19.64 3.06 15.89
N SER A 14 20.55 3.78 16.52
CA SER A 14 20.24 5.04 17.21
C SER A 14 19.74 6.11 16.23
N ALA A 15 20.40 6.27 15.08
CA ALA A 15 19.96 7.21 14.03
C ALA A 15 18.55 6.84 13.52
N TYR A 16 18.31 5.56 13.24
CA TYR A 16 17.03 5.07 12.76
C TYR A 16 15.90 5.22 13.79
N ILE A 17 16.14 4.86 15.05
CA ILE A 17 15.16 5.01 16.14
C ILE A 17 14.86 6.50 16.37
N SER A 18 15.87 7.36 16.32
CA SER A 18 15.67 8.81 16.43
C SER A 18 14.78 9.36 15.30
N ALA A 19 14.97 8.87 14.07
CA ALA A 19 14.13 9.27 12.95
C ALA A 19 12.69 8.71 13.05
N ARG A 20 12.50 7.52 13.64
CA ARG A 20 11.18 6.91 13.89
C ARG A 20 10.40 7.59 15.02
N GLY A 21 11.08 7.98 16.10
CA GLY A 21 10.45 8.53 17.30
C GLY A 21 9.66 9.82 17.05
N SER A 22 9.99 10.54 15.98
CA SER A 22 9.27 11.73 15.52
C SER A 22 8.07 11.43 14.62
N SER A 23 7.97 10.22 14.06
CA SER A 23 6.84 9.78 13.22
C SER A 23 5.61 9.36 14.05
N ASN A 24 5.77 9.14 15.36
CA ASN A 24 4.70 8.73 16.28
C ASN A 24 3.82 9.91 16.76
N GLY A 25 3.72 11.00 15.99
CA GLY A 25 2.78 12.11 16.23
C GLY A 25 3.12 13.09 17.37
N THR A 26 4.21 12.88 18.12
CA THR A 26 4.60 13.78 19.23
C THR A 26 5.69 14.80 18.87
N ALA A 27 6.35 14.65 17.72
CA ALA A 27 7.34 15.61 17.24
C ALA A 27 6.77 16.45 16.09
N ASN A 28 7.20 17.72 16.01
CA ASN A 28 6.83 18.61 14.92
C ASN A 28 7.32 18.03 13.57
N PRO A 29 6.44 17.68 12.61
CA PRO A 29 6.84 17.12 11.31
C PRO A 29 7.88 17.99 10.57
N ALA A 30 7.87 19.30 10.81
CA ALA A 30 8.82 20.24 10.21
C ALA A 30 10.27 20.10 10.74
N SER A 31 10.50 19.47 11.90
CA SER A 31 11.85 19.41 12.50
C SER A 31 12.82 18.50 11.75
N HIS A 32 12.31 17.63 10.87
CA HIS A 32 13.11 16.67 10.10
C HIS A 32 13.21 17.01 8.61
N ARG A 33 12.63 18.14 8.19
CA ARG A 33 12.70 18.60 6.80
C ARG A 33 14.05 19.27 6.55
N ASP A 34 14.74 18.84 5.52
CA ASP A 34 15.91 19.53 5.00
C ASP A 34 15.46 20.81 4.30
N LYS A 35 15.80 21.96 4.87
CA LYS A 35 15.39 23.29 4.37
C LYS A 35 15.72 23.50 2.90
N LYS A 36 16.84 22.97 2.40
CA LYS A 36 17.25 23.13 1.01
C LYS A 36 16.28 22.39 0.08
N TYR A 37 15.94 21.15 0.42
CA TYR A 37 15.04 20.33 -0.40
C TYR A 37 13.58 20.77 -0.26
N HIS A 38 13.15 21.11 0.95
CA HIS A 38 11.81 21.65 1.20
C HIS A 38 11.56 22.93 0.40
N SER A 39 12.54 23.85 0.32
CA SER A 39 12.42 25.07 -0.49
C SER A 39 12.25 24.85 -2.00
N ARG A 40 12.44 23.62 -2.50
CA ARG A 40 12.20 23.26 -3.91
C ARG A 40 10.73 22.92 -4.18
N LEU A 41 9.93 22.67 -3.14
CA LEU A 41 8.50 22.41 -3.26
C LEU A 41 7.77 23.73 -3.41
N VAL A 42 7.55 24.12 -4.67
CA VAL A 42 6.88 25.37 -5.02
C VAL A 42 5.87 25.10 -6.11
N LEU A 43 4.62 25.54 -5.91
CA LEU A 43 3.62 25.51 -6.95
C LEU A 43 4.00 26.53 -8.03
N PRO A 44 4.15 26.11 -9.30
CA PRO A 44 4.53 27.02 -10.38
C PRO A 44 3.38 27.98 -10.71
N HIS A 45 3.67 29.06 -11.43
CA HIS A 45 2.62 29.90 -12.00
C HIS A 45 1.74 29.09 -12.97
N ILE A 46 0.43 29.35 -12.99
CA ILE A 46 -0.55 28.54 -13.73
C ILE A 46 -0.22 28.40 -15.22
N THR A 47 0.40 29.40 -15.85
CA THR A 47 0.81 29.37 -17.26
C THR A 47 1.80 28.25 -17.59
N VAL A 48 2.53 27.72 -16.60
CA VAL A 48 3.43 26.58 -16.77
C VAL A 48 2.66 25.25 -16.82
N CYS A 49 1.42 25.23 -16.31
CA CYS A 49 0.61 24.03 -16.15
C CYS A 49 -0.55 23.94 -17.14
N GLU A 50 -0.82 24.99 -17.93
CA GLU A 50 -1.99 25.05 -18.83
C GLU A 50 -2.01 23.86 -19.81
N ASP A 51 -0.84 23.49 -20.34
CA ASP A 51 -0.71 22.37 -21.30
C ASP A 51 -0.98 21.00 -20.68
N LEU A 52 -0.84 20.85 -19.35
CA LEU A 52 -1.09 19.58 -18.66
C LEU A 52 -2.53 19.11 -18.82
N ARG A 53 -3.48 20.05 -19.02
CA ARG A 53 -4.89 19.73 -19.24
C ARG A 53 -5.09 18.79 -20.44
N GLY A 54 -4.23 18.86 -21.46
CA GLY A 54 -4.30 18.02 -22.65
C GLY A 54 -3.55 16.69 -22.54
N THR A 55 -2.74 16.49 -21.48
CA THR A 55 -1.84 15.34 -21.35
C THR A 55 -2.21 14.39 -20.23
N ILE A 56 -2.88 14.88 -19.18
CA ILE A 56 -3.25 14.05 -18.03
C ILE A 56 -4.68 13.51 -18.17
N ASP A 57 -4.92 12.35 -17.57
CA ASP A 57 -6.27 11.80 -17.45
C ASP A 57 -7.08 12.64 -16.47
N LEU A 58 -8.17 13.21 -16.98
CA LEU A 58 -9.13 14.02 -16.24
C LEU A 58 -10.48 13.32 -16.12
N ASP A 59 -10.51 11.98 -16.09
CA ASP A 59 -11.71 11.24 -15.69
C ASP A 59 -12.10 11.54 -14.23
N PHE A 60 -13.41 11.54 -13.97
CA PHE A 60 -13.98 11.82 -12.66
C PHE A 60 -13.44 10.88 -11.56
N TYR A 61 -13.39 9.57 -11.81
CA TYR A 61 -12.93 8.62 -10.79
C TYR A 61 -11.43 8.80 -10.54
N THR A 62 -10.64 8.96 -11.59
CA THR A 62 -9.20 9.16 -11.49
C THR A 62 -8.82 10.43 -10.74
N VAL A 63 -9.52 11.55 -10.97
CA VAL A 63 -9.21 12.83 -10.32
C VAL A 63 -9.87 12.96 -8.95
N CYS A 64 -11.16 12.68 -8.85
CA CYS A 64 -11.97 13.04 -7.69
C CYS A 64 -12.15 11.91 -6.68
N MET A 65 -11.82 10.66 -7.03
CA MET A 65 -11.98 9.49 -6.15
C MET A 65 -10.65 8.83 -5.79
N GLU A 66 -9.80 8.59 -6.78
CA GLU A 66 -8.53 7.85 -6.60
C GLU A 66 -7.38 8.74 -6.15
N GLN A 67 -7.26 9.95 -6.71
CA GLN A 67 -6.17 10.89 -6.39
C GLN A 67 -6.51 11.73 -5.15
N PRO A 68 -5.77 11.59 -4.03
CA PRO A 68 -6.11 12.24 -2.76
C PRO A 68 -6.21 13.77 -2.84
N ILE A 69 -5.25 14.43 -3.52
CA ILE A 69 -5.28 15.89 -3.67
C ILE A 69 -6.44 16.31 -4.58
N GLY A 70 -6.72 15.55 -5.65
CA GLY A 70 -7.85 15.82 -6.53
C GLY A 70 -9.19 15.67 -5.82
N LYS A 71 -9.36 14.63 -4.99
CA LYS A 71 -10.52 14.45 -4.11
C LYS A 71 -10.68 15.61 -3.13
N HIS A 72 -9.61 16.03 -2.44
CA HIS A 72 -9.65 17.16 -1.51
C HIS A 72 -10.09 18.46 -2.22
N LEU A 73 -9.46 18.80 -3.35
CA LEU A 73 -9.80 20.00 -4.12
C LEU A 73 -11.22 19.95 -4.67
N PHE A 74 -11.71 18.78 -5.07
CA PHE A 74 -13.10 18.61 -5.49
C PHE A 74 -14.08 18.78 -4.32
N GLN A 75 -13.78 18.22 -3.15
CA GLN A 75 -14.61 18.42 -1.96
C GLN A 75 -14.61 19.88 -1.48
N GLU A 76 -13.47 20.58 -1.56
CA GLU A 76 -13.37 22.03 -1.31
C GLU A 76 -14.25 22.83 -2.28
N PHE A 77 -14.17 22.51 -3.57
CA PHE A 77 -15.05 23.09 -4.59
C PHE A 77 -16.54 22.91 -4.23
N LEU A 78 -16.97 21.66 -3.98
CA LEU A 78 -18.36 21.36 -3.66
C LEU A 78 -18.83 22.05 -2.37
N ASP A 79 -17.96 22.21 -1.37
CA ASP A 79 -18.32 22.88 -0.11
C ASP A 79 -18.42 24.41 -0.25
N SER A 80 -17.68 24.98 -1.21
CA SER A 80 -17.70 26.40 -1.54
C SER A 80 -18.93 26.82 -2.36
N GLU A 81 -19.49 25.90 -3.14
CA GLU A 81 -20.68 26.14 -3.95
C GLU A 81 -21.96 25.80 -3.18
N TYR A 82 -22.83 26.79 -2.98
CA TYR A 82 -24.08 26.62 -2.21
C TYR A 82 -24.96 25.47 -2.75
N GLU A 83 -25.01 25.30 -4.08
CA GLU A 83 -25.80 24.26 -4.75
C GLU A 83 -25.29 22.83 -4.45
N TYR A 84 -23.99 22.67 -4.20
CA TYR A 84 -23.36 21.35 -4.05
C TYR A 84 -22.95 21.00 -2.61
N LYS A 85 -23.04 21.96 -1.69
CA LYS A 85 -22.71 21.79 -0.28
C LYS A 85 -23.44 20.61 0.37
N ALA A 86 -24.73 20.43 0.08
CA ALA A 86 -25.52 19.30 0.60
C ALA A 86 -24.95 17.95 0.16
N SER A 87 -24.64 17.80 -1.13
CA SER A 87 -24.04 16.58 -1.71
C SER A 87 -22.66 16.28 -1.13
N CYS A 88 -21.84 17.32 -0.89
CA CYS A 88 -20.54 17.18 -0.24
C CYS A 88 -20.68 16.68 1.21
N CYS A 89 -21.59 17.28 1.99
CA CYS A 89 -21.84 16.84 3.36
C CYS A 89 -22.41 15.41 3.42
N LEU A 90 -23.33 15.05 2.52
CA LEU A 90 -23.84 13.68 2.43
C LEU A 90 -22.72 12.67 2.15
N TRP A 91 -21.82 12.99 1.22
CA TRP A 91 -20.67 12.13 0.91
C TRP A 91 -19.80 11.89 2.17
N LYS A 92 -19.41 12.97 2.86
CA LYS A 92 -18.60 12.88 4.08
C LYS A 92 -19.29 12.09 5.20
N ASP A 93 -20.58 12.33 5.44
CA ASP A 93 -21.32 11.63 6.49
C ASP A 93 -21.46 10.12 6.18
N ILE A 94 -21.57 9.72 4.90
CA ILE A 94 -21.55 8.30 4.50
C ILE A 94 -20.16 7.69 4.72
N GLU A 95 -19.08 8.39 4.38
CA GLU A 95 -17.72 7.91 4.66
C GLU A 95 -17.49 7.72 6.17
N GLU A 96 -17.96 8.66 6.99
CA GLU A 96 -17.92 8.52 8.45
C GLU A 96 -18.77 7.35 8.96
N TYR A 97 -19.95 7.12 8.38
CA TYR A 97 -20.79 5.97 8.73
C TYR A 97 -20.07 4.64 8.45
N ASN A 98 -19.37 4.54 7.32
CA ASN A 98 -18.63 3.32 6.96
C ASN A 98 -17.50 3.03 7.97
N MET A 99 -16.92 4.08 8.56
CA MET A 99 -15.87 3.99 9.57
C MET A 99 -16.38 3.93 11.02
N ALA A 100 -17.70 4.07 11.25
CA ALA A 100 -18.25 4.18 12.59
C ALA A 100 -18.32 2.85 13.35
N GLU A 101 -18.28 2.95 14.68
CA GLU A 101 -18.52 1.82 15.58
C GLU A 101 -19.97 1.34 15.50
N GLU A 102 -20.21 0.03 15.72
CA GLU A 102 -21.54 -0.58 15.54
C GLU A 102 -22.63 0.10 16.38
N GLU A 103 -22.28 0.52 17.60
CA GLU A 103 -23.19 1.23 18.51
C GLU A 103 -23.60 2.63 18.02
N ASP A 104 -22.74 3.31 17.24
CA ASP A 104 -23.00 4.66 16.75
C ASP A 104 -23.73 4.68 15.39
N ARG A 105 -23.74 3.55 14.67
CA ARG A 105 -24.21 3.51 13.28
C ARG A 105 -25.69 3.80 13.15
N VAL A 106 -26.54 3.27 14.02
CA VAL A 106 -28.00 3.54 13.99
C VAL A 106 -28.27 5.04 14.15
N THR A 107 -27.56 5.70 15.07
CA THR A 107 -27.67 7.15 15.27
C THR A 107 -27.18 7.93 14.04
N LYS A 108 -26.05 7.53 13.44
CA LYS A 108 -25.56 8.14 12.20
C LYS A 108 -26.55 7.99 11.04
N VAL A 109 -27.19 6.82 10.88
CA VAL A 109 -28.24 6.60 9.87
C VAL A 109 -29.40 7.57 10.08
N GLY A 110 -29.88 7.72 11.32
CA GLY A 110 -30.96 8.67 11.63
C GLY A 110 -30.59 10.13 11.31
N ASN A 111 -29.35 10.53 11.60
CA ASN A 111 -28.84 11.86 11.27
C ASN A 111 -28.76 12.07 9.75
N ILE A 112 -28.26 11.08 8.99
CA ILE A 112 -28.19 11.15 7.52
C ILE A 112 -29.60 11.27 6.92
N LEU A 113 -30.55 10.45 7.39
CA LEU A 113 -31.94 10.47 6.92
C LEU A 113 -32.59 11.85 7.12
N SER A 114 -32.55 12.39 8.33
CA SER A 114 -33.18 13.67 8.68
C SER A 114 -32.50 14.87 8.02
N ARG A 115 -31.18 14.81 7.82
CA ARG A 115 -30.39 15.91 7.26
C ARG A 115 -30.46 16.01 5.73
N TYR A 116 -30.56 14.88 5.02
CA TYR A 116 -30.41 14.85 3.56
C TYR A 116 -31.61 14.29 2.81
N MET A 117 -32.48 13.51 3.44
CA MET A 117 -33.54 12.73 2.76
C MET A 117 -34.97 13.18 3.10
N GLU A 118 -35.11 14.27 3.86
CA GLU A 118 -36.40 14.90 4.17
C GLU A 118 -36.56 16.23 3.43
N THR A 119 -37.71 16.42 2.76
CA THR A 119 -37.97 17.58 1.89
C THR A 119 -37.91 18.94 2.60
N GLY A 120 -38.12 18.97 3.92
CA GLY A 120 -38.03 20.17 4.74
C GLY A 120 -36.62 20.46 5.29
N SER A 121 -35.64 19.61 5.01
CA SER A 121 -34.30 19.74 5.58
C SER A 121 -33.45 20.78 4.85
N LYS A 122 -32.59 21.48 5.60
CA LYS A 122 -31.68 22.50 5.05
C LYS A 122 -30.75 21.94 3.98
N TYR A 123 -30.36 20.66 4.09
CA TYR A 123 -29.45 19.99 3.17
C TYR A 123 -30.16 18.88 2.39
N TYR A 124 -31.45 19.05 2.09
CA TYR A 124 -32.21 18.07 1.30
C TYR A 124 -31.54 17.81 -0.07
N CYS A 125 -31.37 16.53 -0.42
CA CYS A 125 -30.78 16.07 -1.67
C CYS A 125 -31.86 15.51 -2.62
N PRO A 126 -32.44 16.34 -3.50
CA PRO A 126 -33.60 15.96 -4.33
C PRO A 126 -33.28 14.96 -5.46
N PHE A 127 -31.99 14.76 -5.78
CA PHE A 127 -31.56 13.81 -6.82
C PHE A 127 -31.58 12.35 -6.34
N LEU A 128 -31.76 12.10 -5.03
CA LEU A 128 -31.78 10.76 -4.48
C LEU A 128 -33.11 10.04 -4.82
N PRO A 129 -33.06 8.79 -5.32
CA PRO A 129 -34.27 8.03 -5.66
C PRO A 129 -35.11 7.72 -4.42
N GLN A 130 -36.41 8.01 -4.48
CA GLN A 130 -37.33 7.76 -3.36
C GLN A 130 -37.32 6.28 -2.92
N ASN A 131 -37.17 5.34 -3.86
CA ASN A 131 -37.09 3.91 -3.55
C ASN A 131 -35.85 3.56 -2.71
N SER A 132 -34.69 4.15 -3.01
CA SER A 132 -33.46 3.92 -2.24
C SER A 132 -33.55 4.55 -0.86
N ILE A 133 -34.17 5.74 -0.73
CA ILE A 133 -34.46 6.35 0.57
C ILE A 133 -35.36 5.44 1.41
N THR A 134 -36.43 4.88 0.83
CA THR A 134 -37.33 3.97 1.54
C THR A 134 -36.60 2.72 2.03
N LYS A 135 -35.73 2.11 1.21
CA LYS A 135 -34.90 0.96 1.63
C LYS A 135 -34.03 1.28 2.85
N VAL A 136 -33.40 2.46 2.87
CA VAL A 136 -32.60 2.90 4.02
C VAL A 136 -33.48 3.10 5.25
N LYS A 137 -34.66 3.72 5.11
CA LYS A 137 -35.62 3.90 6.20
C LYS A 137 -36.11 2.57 6.77
N ASP A 138 -36.43 1.60 5.92
CA ASP A 138 -36.93 0.30 6.36
C ASP A 138 -35.86 -0.51 7.10
N LYS A 139 -34.59 -0.37 6.70
CA LYS A 139 -33.44 -1.10 7.28
C LYS A 139 -32.59 -0.26 8.23
N HIS A 140 -33.09 0.89 8.70
CA HIS A 140 -32.27 1.80 9.50
C HIS A 140 -31.78 1.20 10.82
N GLN A 141 -32.54 0.28 11.41
CA GLN A 141 -32.18 -0.44 12.64
C GLN A 141 -31.09 -1.48 12.41
N ASP A 142 -31.02 -2.06 11.21
CA ASP A 142 -30.02 -3.07 10.88
C ASP A 142 -28.63 -2.45 10.72
N ALA A 143 -28.59 -1.19 10.25
CA ALA A 143 -27.38 -0.40 10.04
C ALA A 143 -26.23 -1.18 9.38
N GLY A 144 -26.56 -2.05 8.42
CA GLY A 144 -25.60 -2.97 7.78
C GLY A 144 -24.64 -2.31 6.78
N ASP A 145 -23.56 -3.02 6.45
CA ASP A 145 -22.44 -2.52 5.63
C ASP A 145 -22.85 -1.99 4.25
N ASN A 146 -23.87 -2.59 3.65
CA ASN A 146 -24.33 -2.21 2.31
C ASN A 146 -25.53 -1.25 2.31
N LEU A 147 -25.88 -0.67 3.46
CA LEU A 147 -27.11 0.12 3.62
C LEU A 147 -27.16 1.33 2.67
N PHE A 148 -26.03 2.03 2.48
CA PHE A 148 -25.94 3.22 1.65
C PHE A 148 -25.35 2.98 0.24
N CYS A 149 -25.11 1.73 -0.18
CA CYS A 149 -24.49 1.44 -1.50
C CYS A 149 -25.25 2.10 -2.67
N GLU A 150 -26.58 1.95 -2.75
CA GLU A 150 -27.36 2.59 -3.82
C GLU A 150 -27.36 4.13 -3.72
N ILE A 151 -27.27 4.66 -2.51
CA ILE A 151 -27.23 6.12 -2.26
C ILE A 151 -25.89 6.69 -2.70
N ILE A 152 -24.77 6.01 -2.40
CA ILE A 152 -23.44 6.46 -2.81
C ILE A 152 -23.28 6.36 -4.33
N ASP A 153 -23.79 5.30 -4.97
CA ASP A 153 -23.75 5.17 -6.43
C ASP A 153 -24.49 6.32 -7.11
N THR A 154 -25.72 6.62 -6.65
CA THR A 154 -26.50 7.75 -7.18
C THR A 154 -25.81 9.10 -6.91
N LEU A 155 -25.18 9.26 -5.75
CA LEU A 155 -24.43 10.47 -5.41
C LEU A 155 -23.24 10.65 -6.36
N MET A 156 -22.50 9.58 -6.66
CA MET A 156 -21.37 9.62 -7.59
C MET A 156 -21.82 9.94 -9.03
N ASP A 157 -22.92 9.35 -9.49
CA ASP A 157 -23.50 9.67 -10.81
C ASP A 157 -23.90 11.15 -10.90
N PHE A 158 -24.50 11.70 -9.85
CA PHE A 158 -24.81 13.12 -9.78
C PHE A 158 -23.55 13.99 -9.83
N LEU A 159 -22.55 13.68 -9.00
CA LEU A 159 -21.31 14.45 -8.89
C LEU A 159 -20.49 14.40 -10.20
N LYS A 160 -20.48 13.26 -10.89
CA LYS A 160 -19.82 13.07 -12.20
C LYS A 160 -20.42 13.94 -13.32
N GLY A 161 -21.67 14.38 -13.17
CA GLY A 161 -22.37 15.22 -14.15
C GLY A 161 -21.95 16.69 -14.13
N LYS A 162 -22.93 17.58 -13.89
CA LYS A 162 -22.71 19.03 -13.85
C LYS A 162 -21.66 19.49 -12.82
N PRO A 163 -21.65 18.98 -11.56
CA PRO A 163 -20.66 19.43 -10.58
C PRO A 163 -19.22 19.23 -11.06
N PHE A 164 -18.91 18.05 -11.62
CA PHE A 164 -17.58 17.80 -12.18
C PHE A 164 -17.26 18.70 -13.39
N THR A 165 -18.24 18.98 -14.25
CA THR A 165 -18.05 19.88 -15.40
C THR A 165 -17.64 21.29 -14.94
N PHE A 166 -18.31 21.83 -13.91
CA PHE A 166 -17.94 23.12 -13.33
C PHE A 166 -16.61 23.07 -12.57
N PHE A 167 -16.30 21.97 -11.89
CA PHE A 167 -14.99 21.77 -11.28
C PHE A 167 -13.87 21.88 -12.33
N LEU A 168 -14.05 21.29 -13.52
CA LEU A 168 -13.07 21.36 -14.60
C LEU A 168 -12.85 22.77 -15.17
N GLU A 169 -13.75 23.71 -14.91
CA GLU A 169 -13.62 25.12 -15.30
C GLU A 169 -13.16 26.01 -14.14
N SER A 170 -13.16 25.47 -12.92
CA SER A 170 -12.88 26.20 -11.69
C SER A 170 -11.39 26.47 -11.44
N MET A 171 -11.11 27.31 -10.45
CA MET A 171 -9.75 27.50 -9.94
C MET A 171 -9.19 26.26 -9.21
N TYR A 172 -10.05 25.36 -8.73
CA TYR A 172 -9.63 24.16 -8.03
C TYR A 172 -8.96 23.16 -8.98
N LEU A 173 -9.47 23.03 -10.23
CA LEU A 173 -8.74 22.26 -11.26
C LEU A 173 -7.38 22.91 -11.55
N LYS A 174 -7.32 24.23 -11.69
CA LYS A 174 -6.04 24.93 -11.93
C LYS A 174 -5.02 24.64 -10.83
N ARG A 175 -5.47 24.63 -9.56
CA ARG A 175 -4.64 24.23 -8.42
C ARG A 175 -4.23 22.76 -8.50
N PHE A 176 -5.13 21.87 -8.90
CA PHE A 176 -4.79 20.46 -9.15
C PHE A 176 -3.70 20.33 -10.23
N LEU A 177 -3.76 21.09 -11.32
CA LEU A 177 -2.74 21.07 -12.37
C LEU A 177 -1.37 21.54 -11.85
N GLN A 178 -1.30 22.53 -10.95
CA GLN A 178 -0.04 22.93 -10.31
C GLN A 178 0.54 21.80 -9.45
N TRP A 179 -0.31 21.08 -8.71
CA TRP A 179 0.10 19.91 -7.94
C TRP A 179 0.58 18.77 -8.83
N LYS A 180 -0.12 18.50 -9.94
CA LYS A 180 0.32 17.52 -10.95
C LYS A 180 1.64 17.89 -11.59
N TRP A 181 1.86 19.18 -11.87
CA TRP A 181 3.16 19.64 -12.36
C TRP A 181 4.28 19.36 -11.36
N LEU A 182 4.04 19.64 -10.07
CA LEU A 182 5.02 19.42 -9.01
C LEU A 182 5.32 17.91 -8.84
N GLU A 183 4.28 17.07 -8.90
CA GLU A 183 4.39 15.61 -8.89
C GLU A 183 5.22 15.07 -10.08
N MET A 184 5.17 15.73 -11.24
CA MET A 184 5.93 15.33 -12.42
C MET A 184 7.41 15.75 -12.40
N GLN A 185 7.86 16.47 -11.36
CA GLN A 185 9.25 16.91 -11.29
C GLN A 185 10.21 15.73 -11.03
N PRO A 186 11.42 15.74 -11.63
CA PRO A 186 12.38 14.66 -11.47
C PRO A 186 12.76 14.43 -10.00
N VAL A 187 12.80 13.15 -9.61
CA VAL A 187 13.29 12.69 -8.31
C VAL A 187 14.51 11.79 -8.53
N ALA A 188 15.53 11.95 -7.69
CA ALA A 188 16.79 11.22 -7.77
C ALA A 188 17.29 10.86 -6.37
N GLU A 189 18.43 10.17 -6.31
CA GLU A 189 19.02 9.67 -5.06
C GLU A 189 19.27 10.76 -4.01
N ASP A 190 19.55 12.00 -4.43
CA ASP A 190 19.89 13.11 -3.54
C ASP A 190 18.71 13.59 -2.69
N TRP A 191 17.47 13.33 -3.14
CA TRP A 191 16.24 13.61 -2.38
C TRP A 191 16.06 12.71 -1.17
N PHE A 192 16.80 11.62 -1.07
CA PHE A 192 16.69 10.65 0.01
C PHE A 192 17.94 10.64 0.89
N LEU A 193 17.73 10.43 2.19
CA LEU A 193 18.78 10.14 3.16
C LEU A 193 18.64 8.69 3.61
N ASP A 194 19.61 7.83 3.27
CA ASP A 194 19.67 6.47 3.82
C ASP A 194 20.06 6.51 5.30
N LEU A 195 19.39 5.69 6.11
CA LEU A 195 19.57 5.63 7.56
C LEU A 195 20.17 4.30 8.00
N ARG A 196 19.50 3.18 7.68
CA ARG A 196 19.88 1.83 8.13
C ARG A 196 19.47 0.76 7.13
N VAL A 197 20.31 -0.26 6.93
CA VAL A 197 19.90 -1.48 6.20
C VAL A 197 18.88 -2.27 7.04
N LEU A 198 17.71 -2.52 6.44
CA LEU A 198 16.63 -3.32 7.00
C LEU A 198 16.73 -4.79 6.60
N GLY A 199 17.24 -5.06 5.40
CA GLY A 199 17.33 -6.41 4.88
C GLY A 199 18.14 -6.51 3.60
N LYS A 200 18.38 -7.75 3.17
CA LYS A 200 19.18 -8.08 1.98
C LYS A 200 18.45 -9.11 1.13
N GLY A 201 18.22 -8.76 -0.13
CA GLY A 201 17.53 -9.59 -1.11
C GLY A 201 18.48 -10.24 -2.13
N GLY A 202 17.92 -10.89 -3.15
CA GLY A 202 18.71 -11.55 -4.20
C GLY A 202 19.52 -10.58 -5.08
N PHE A 203 19.03 -9.35 -5.24
CA PHE A 203 19.58 -8.36 -6.18
C PHE A 203 20.24 -7.15 -5.52
N GLY A 204 20.06 -6.97 -4.21
CA GLY A 204 20.65 -5.87 -3.46
C GLY A 204 20.09 -5.78 -2.05
N GLU A 205 19.96 -4.56 -1.52
CA GLU A 205 19.68 -4.28 -0.11
C GLU A 205 18.44 -3.40 0.02
N VAL A 206 17.81 -3.45 1.18
CA VAL A 206 16.68 -2.58 1.53
C VAL A 206 17.14 -1.67 2.65
N PHE A 207 17.05 -0.36 2.45
CA PHE A 207 17.39 0.67 3.44
C PHE A 207 16.13 1.32 3.99
N ALA A 208 16.09 1.63 5.28
CA ALA A 208 15.28 2.72 5.76
C ALA A 208 15.87 4.02 5.21
N CYS A 209 15.04 4.85 4.60
CA CYS A 209 15.44 6.17 4.11
C CYS A 209 14.41 7.22 4.50
N GLN A 210 14.80 8.48 4.39
CA GLN A 210 13.95 9.64 4.64
C GLN A 210 13.90 10.54 3.40
N MET A 211 12.70 10.92 2.98
CA MET A 211 12.50 11.95 1.94
C MET A 211 12.87 13.31 2.53
N ARG A 212 13.93 13.94 2.04
CA ARG A 212 14.53 15.14 2.63
C ARG A 212 13.57 16.33 2.68
N ALA A 213 12.75 16.51 1.64
CA ALA A 213 11.86 17.65 1.54
C ALA A 213 10.70 17.58 2.55
N THR A 214 10.20 16.39 2.82
CA THR A 214 8.97 16.16 3.58
C THR A 214 9.22 15.62 4.98
N GLY A 215 10.37 14.98 5.19
CA GLY A 215 10.71 14.25 6.41
C GLY A 215 10.08 12.85 6.49
N LYS A 216 9.28 12.41 5.51
CA LYS A 216 8.60 11.11 5.54
C LYS A 216 9.60 9.95 5.44
N LEU A 217 9.39 8.93 6.27
CA LEU A 217 10.19 7.71 6.27
C LEU A 217 9.67 6.69 5.27
N TYR A 218 10.61 6.01 4.61
CA TYR A 218 10.37 5.00 3.59
C TYR A 218 11.35 3.84 3.72
N ALA A 219 11.05 2.74 3.02
CA ALA A 219 12.01 1.71 2.69
C ALA A 219 12.46 1.88 1.23
N CYS A 220 13.77 1.89 0.96
CA CYS A 220 14.34 1.93 -0.39
C CYS A 220 14.97 0.57 -0.71
N LYS A 221 14.32 -0.21 -1.58
CA LYS A 221 14.89 -1.44 -2.16
C LYS A 221 15.79 -1.06 -3.33
N LYS A 222 17.10 -1.25 -3.15
CA LYS A 222 18.13 -0.92 -4.12
C LYS A 222 18.59 -2.19 -4.84
N LEU A 223 18.40 -2.24 -6.15
CA LEU A 223 18.71 -3.39 -7.00
C LEU A 223 19.96 -3.08 -7.83
N ASN A 224 21.03 -3.85 -7.64
CA ASN A 224 22.28 -3.59 -8.36
C ASN A 224 22.15 -3.91 -9.85
N LYS A 225 22.38 -2.91 -10.73
CA LYS A 225 22.23 -3.02 -12.19
C LYS A 225 23.03 -4.19 -12.79
N LYS A 226 24.30 -4.32 -12.41
CA LYS A 226 25.17 -5.41 -12.90
C LYS A 226 24.71 -6.78 -12.42
N ARG A 227 24.19 -6.88 -11.19
CA ARG A 227 23.67 -8.15 -10.66
C ARG A 227 22.37 -8.56 -11.34
N LEU A 228 21.48 -7.60 -11.59
CA LEU A 228 20.27 -7.83 -12.37
C LEU A 228 20.62 -8.40 -13.76
N LYS A 229 21.54 -7.76 -14.49
CA LYS A 229 22.01 -8.25 -15.79
C LYS A 229 22.57 -9.66 -15.71
N LYS A 230 23.51 -9.91 -14.79
CA LYS A 230 24.17 -11.21 -14.61
C LYS A 230 23.17 -12.35 -14.34
N ARG A 231 22.11 -12.06 -13.60
CA ARG A 231 21.09 -13.04 -13.18
C ARG A 231 19.81 -13.00 -14.01
N LYS A 232 19.78 -12.23 -15.11
CA LYS A 232 18.59 -12.05 -15.96
C LYS A 232 17.35 -11.60 -15.17
N GLY A 233 17.54 -10.70 -14.20
CA GLY A 233 16.51 -10.26 -13.27
C GLY A 233 15.67 -9.06 -13.70
N TYR A 234 15.86 -8.53 -14.92
CA TYR A 234 15.16 -7.33 -15.40
C TYR A 234 13.65 -7.48 -15.43
N GLU A 235 13.15 -8.59 -15.97
CA GLU A 235 11.71 -8.84 -16.06
C GLU A 235 11.04 -8.87 -14.66
N GLY A 236 11.62 -9.59 -13.70
CA GLY A 236 11.10 -9.63 -12.32
C GLY A 236 11.11 -8.26 -11.64
N ALA A 237 12.16 -7.46 -11.85
CA ALA A 237 12.23 -6.11 -11.30
C ALA A 237 11.17 -5.18 -11.90
N MET A 238 10.94 -5.25 -13.22
CA MET A 238 9.92 -4.45 -13.89
C MET A 238 8.50 -4.89 -13.52
N VAL A 239 8.27 -6.21 -13.37
CA VAL A 239 6.99 -6.75 -12.89
C VAL A 239 6.68 -6.24 -11.50
N GLU A 240 7.64 -6.31 -10.57
CA GLU A 240 7.48 -5.78 -9.21
C GLU A 240 7.11 -4.29 -9.23
N LYS A 241 7.88 -3.49 -9.98
CA LYS A 241 7.64 -2.05 -10.13
C LYS A 241 6.26 -1.75 -10.69
N ARG A 242 5.88 -2.41 -11.79
CA ARG A 242 4.60 -2.18 -12.49
C ARG A 242 3.41 -2.53 -11.61
N ILE A 243 3.48 -3.67 -10.93
CA ILE A 243 2.39 -4.11 -10.04
C ILE A 243 2.28 -3.14 -8.85
N LEU A 244 3.38 -2.85 -8.15
CA LEU A 244 3.34 -1.97 -6.99
C LEU A 244 2.92 -0.53 -7.31
N ALA A 245 3.18 -0.06 -8.54
CA ALA A 245 2.72 1.25 -9.00
C ALA A 245 1.20 1.31 -9.25
N ARG A 246 0.55 0.15 -9.49
CA ARG A 246 -0.87 0.06 -9.81
C ARG A 246 -1.74 -0.34 -8.62
N VAL A 247 -1.24 -1.23 -7.76
CA VAL A 247 -2.03 -1.72 -6.62
C VAL A 247 -2.00 -0.69 -5.49
N HIS A 248 -3.18 -0.37 -4.97
CA HIS A 248 -3.33 0.54 -3.84
C HIS A 248 -4.20 -0.14 -2.78
N SER A 249 -3.54 -0.76 -1.82
CA SER A 249 -4.17 -1.50 -0.73
C SER A 249 -3.41 -1.30 0.57
N ARG A 250 -4.16 -1.16 1.67
CA ARG A 250 -3.58 -1.09 3.01
C ARG A 250 -2.85 -2.37 3.44
N PHE A 251 -3.08 -3.48 2.75
CA PHE A 251 -2.52 -4.80 3.05
C PHE A 251 -1.37 -5.19 2.12
N ILE A 252 -0.91 -4.26 1.26
CA ILE A 252 0.23 -4.44 0.35
C ILE A 252 1.13 -3.21 0.52
N VAL A 253 2.45 -3.40 0.49
CA VAL A 253 3.37 -2.26 0.50
C VAL A 253 3.11 -1.38 -0.73
N SER A 254 3.05 -0.07 -0.53
CA SER A 254 2.80 0.89 -1.62
C SER A 254 4.13 1.42 -2.15
N LEU A 255 4.26 1.53 -3.48
CA LEU A 255 5.42 2.19 -4.11
C LEU A 255 5.15 3.68 -4.24
N SER A 256 6.02 4.52 -3.69
CA SER A 256 5.92 5.98 -3.80
C SER A 256 6.87 6.55 -4.87
N TYR A 257 8.03 5.92 -5.08
CA TYR A 257 9.02 6.40 -6.05
C TYR A 257 9.76 5.26 -6.74
N ALA A 258 10.05 5.41 -8.03
CA ALA A 258 10.93 4.55 -8.79
C ALA A 258 11.97 5.38 -9.55
N PHE A 259 13.25 5.25 -9.21
CA PHE A 259 14.33 5.99 -9.86
C PHE A 259 15.56 5.12 -10.07
N GLN A 260 16.59 5.67 -10.70
CA GLN A 260 17.87 5.00 -10.89
C GLN A 260 19.04 5.88 -10.44
N SER A 261 20.13 5.22 -10.04
CA SER A 261 21.44 5.85 -9.84
C SER A 261 22.43 5.30 -10.86
N LYS A 262 23.70 5.70 -10.73
CA LYS A 262 24.79 5.15 -11.54
C LYS A 262 24.91 3.62 -11.43
N THR A 263 24.53 3.03 -10.28
CA THR A 263 24.77 1.61 -10.01
C THR A 263 23.52 0.81 -9.70
N GLU A 264 22.41 1.46 -9.40
CA GLU A 264 21.23 0.82 -8.82
C GLU A 264 19.92 1.28 -9.46
N LEU A 265 18.92 0.42 -9.42
CA LEU A 265 17.52 0.76 -9.59
C LEU A 265 16.88 0.77 -8.20
N CYS A 266 16.08 1.79 -7.91
CA CYS A 266 15.57 2.06 -6.56
C CYS A 266 14.04 2.06 -6.56
N LEU A 267 13.44 1.26 -5.67
CA LEU A 267 12.02 1.28 -5.36
C LEU A 267 11.85 1.81 -3.93
N VAL A 268 11.24 2.99 -3.80
CA VAL A 268 10.93 3.60 -2.50
C VAL A 268 9.49 3.28 -2.15
N MET A 269 9.29 2.53 -1.07
CA MET A 269 8.03 1.93 -0.68
C MET A 269 7.72 2.14 0.80
N THR A 270 6.47 1.89 1.20
CA THR A 270 6.02 1.93 2.59
C THR A 270 7.03 1.31 3.55
N ILE A 271 7.42 2.04 4.58
CA ILE A 271 8.32 1.52 5.61
C ILE A 271 7.57 0.62 6.59
N MET A 272 8.05 -0.62 6.74
CA MET A 272 7.46 -1.62 7.64
C MET A 272 8.39 -1.84 8.84
N ASN A 273 8.27 -0.96 9.82
CA ASN A 273 9.19 -0.83 10.96
C ASN A 273 9.22 -2.04 11.91
N GLY A 274 8.18 -2.87 11.89
CA GLY A 274 8.01 -4.03 12.74
C GLY A 274 8.77 -5.26 12.26
N GLY A 275 9.44 -5.23 11.09
CA GLY A 275 10.18 -6.38 10.56
C GLY A 275 9.27 -7.45 9.93
N ASP A 276 9.88 -8.53 9.44
CA ASP A 276 9.16 -9.64 8.79
C ASP A 276 8.60 -10.66 9.80
N LEU A 277 7.49 -11.33 9.44
CA LEU A 277 6.85 -12.29 10.33
C LEU A 277 7.72 -13.51 10.62
N ARG A 278 8.66 -13.89 9.73
CA ARG A 278 9.63 -14.95 10.06
C ARG A 278 10.46 -14.56 11.29
N TYR A 279 10.94 -13.32 11.37
CA TYR A 279 11.66 -12.82 12.56
C TYR A 279 10.78 -12.93 13.81
N HIS A 280 9.49 -12.58 13.71
CA HIS A 280 8.55 -12.70 14.83
C HIS A 280 8.32 -14.14 15.29
N ILE A 281 8.24 -15.10 14.36
CA ILE A 281 8.02 -16.52 14.68
C ILE A 281 9.24 -17.10 15.41
N TYR A 282 10.45 -16.77 14.97
CA TYR A 282 11.65 -17.51 15.34
C TYR A 282 12.62 -16.77 16.26
N ASN A 283 12.59 -15.44 16.31
CA ASN A 283 13.65 -14.62 16.92
C ASN A 283 13.15 -13.64 18.01
N VAL A 284 11.84 -13.41 18.14
CA VAL A 284 11.31 -12.52 19.19
C VAL A 284 11.25 -13.22 20.55
N ASP A 285 10.70 -14.44 20.59
CA ASP A 285 10.80 -15.34 21.74
C ASP A 285 11.35 -16.68 21.26
N GLU A 286 12.68 -16.82 21.33
CA GLU A 286 13.37 -18.02 20.85
C GLU A 286 13.03 -19.27 21.68
N ASN A 287 12.59 -19.08 22.93
CA ASN A 287 12.20 -20.15 23.84
C ASN A 287 10.78 -20.67 23.52
N ASN A 288 9.89 -19.80 23.03
CA ASN A 288 8.52 -20.15 22.67
C ASN A 288 8.21 -19.70 21.23
N PRO A 289 8.82 -20.32 20.20
CA PRO A 289 8.65 -19.89 18.83
C PRO A 289 7.22 -20.16 18.31
N GLY A 290 6.76 -19.31 17.41
CA GLY A 290 5.41 -19.32 16.87
C GLY A 290 4.49 -18.29 17.53
N PHE A 291 3.25 -18.25 17.07
CA PHE A 291 2.22 -17.33 17.53
C PHE A 291 1.10 -18.08 18.24
N GLY A 292 0.49 -17.41 19.22
CA GLY A 292 -0.83 -17.79 19.70
C GLY A 292 -1.87 -17.65 18.60
N GLU A 293 -2.93 -18.46 18.68
CA GLU A 293 -3.96 -18.59 17.64
C GLU A 293 -4.61 -17.26 17.27
N ALA A 294 -4.94 -16.40 18.24
CA ALA A 294 -5.52 -15.08 17.99
C ALA A 294 -4.61 -14.18 17.12
N ARG A 295 -3.29 -14.22 17.36
CA ARG A 295 -2.30 -13.47 16.57
C ARG A 295 -2.14 -14.04 15.16
N ALA A 296 -2.12 -15.38 15.04
CA ALA A 296 -2.08 -16.05 13.75
C ALA A 296 -3.36 -15.76 12.92
N CYS A 297 -4.53 -15.78 13.55
CA CYS A 297 -5.82 -15.47 12.95
C CYS A 297 -5.86 -14.02 12.43
N TYR A 298 -5.44 -13.05 13.26
CA TYR A 298 -5.39 -11.63 12.87
C TYR A 298 -4.50 -11.38 11.65
N TYR A 299 -3.26 -11.89 11.64
CA TYR A 299 -2.38 -11.72 10.49
C TYR A 299 -2.88 -12.46 9.24
N THR A 300 -3.45 -13.65 9.41
CA THR A 300 -4.04 -14.40 8.29
C THR A 300 -5.20 -13.61 7.67
N ALA A 301 -6.07 -13.01 8.50
CA ALA A 301 -7.16 -12.15 8.04
C ALA A 301 -6.65 -10.97 7.20
N GLN A 302 -5.58 -10.30 7.61
CA GLN A 302 -4.98 -9.21 6.83
C GLN A 302 -4.34 -9.69 5.53
N ILE A 303 -3.66 -10.84 5.54
CA ILE A 303 -3.09 -11.44 4.33
C ILE A 303 -4.19 -11.81 3.32
N ILE A 304 -5.33 -12.32 3.78
CA ILE A 304 -6.49 -12.63 2.92
C ILE A 304 -6.95 -11.39 2.16
N GLN A 305 -7.06 -10.24 2.83
CA GLN A 305 -7.46 -8.98 2.19
C GLN A 305 -6.42 -8.51 1.15
N GLY A 306 -5.12 -8.70 1.44
CA GLY A 306 -4.04 -8.42 0.48
C GLY A 306 -4.11 -9.32 -0.75
N LEU A 307 -4.30 -10.64 -0.57
CA LEU A 307 -4.45 -11.59 -1.67
C LEU A 307 -5.72 -11.32 -2.49
N GLU A 308 -6.85 -11.07 -1.82
CA GLU A 308 -8.10 -10.71 -2.48
C GLU A 308 -7.94 -9.49 -3.38
N HIS A 309 -7.28 -8.44 -2.90
CA HIS A 309 -7.01 -7.24 -3.70
C HIS A 309 -6.14 -7.55 -4.93
N LEU A 310 -5.11 -8.39 -4.80
CA LEU A 310 -4.31 -8.83 -5.95
C LEU A 310 -5.16 -9.63 -6.95
N HIS A 311 -5.98 -10.57 -6.47
CA HIS A 311 -6.79 -11.44 -7.31
C HIS A 311 -7.92 -10.70 -8.04
N GLN A 312 -8.56 -9.72 -7.39
CA GLN A 312 -9.53 -8.81 -8.03
C GLN A 312 -8.87 -7.99 -9.15
N ASN A 313 -7.57 -7.71 -9.03
CA ASN A 313 -6.75 -7.08 -10.07
C ASN A 313 -6.10 -8.07 -11.05
N ARG A 314 -6.51 -9.35 -11.03
CA ARG A 314 -6.00 -10.44 -11.88
C ARG A 314 -4.51 -10.74 -11.70
N ILE A 315 -3.98 -10.61 -10.49
CA ILE A 315 -2.56 -10.80 -10.18
C ILE A 315 -2.37 -12.01 -9.26
N LEU A 316 -1.61 -13.02 -9.68
CA LEU A 316 -1.14 -14.09 -8.79
C LEU A 316 0.13 -13.64 -8.08
N TYR A 317 0.23 -13.87 -6.78
CA TYR A 317 1.40 -13.45 -5.99
C TYR A 317 2.56 -14.45 -6.08
N ARG A 318 2.29 -15.74 -5.90
CA ARG A 318 3.19 -16.91 -6.05
C ARG A 318 4.40 -17.00 -5.09
N ASP A 319 4.55 -16.08 -4.14
CA ASP A 319 5.64 -16.16 -3.14
C ASP A 319 5.22 -15.75 -1.72
N LEU A 320 3.99 -16.09 -1.33
CA LEU A 320 3.55 -15.91 0.05
C LEU A 320 4.32 -16.84 1.00
N LYS A 321 4.97 -16.23 2.00
CA LYS A 321 5.73 -16.85 3.08
C LYS A 321 5.94 -15.83 4.21
N PRO A 322 6.26 -16.26 5.45
CA PRO A 322 6.47 -15.34 6.57
C PRO A 322 7.52 -14.24 6.34
N GLU A 323 8.55 -14.48 5.52
CA GLU A 323 9.58 -13.48 5.19
C GLU A 323 9.04 -12.30 4.37
N ASN A 324 8.00 -12.51 3.57
CA ASN A 324 7.45 -11.49 2.68
C ASN A 324 6.21 -10.81 3.26
N VAL A 325 5.85 -11.12 4.51
CA VAL A 325 4.79 -10.43 5.25
C VAL A 325 5.46 -9.56 6.31
N LEU A 326 5.31 -8.24 6.16
CA LEU A 326 6.01 -7.26 6.97
C LEU A 326 5.05 -6.57 7.92
N LEU A 327 5.51 -6.24 9.12
CA LEU A 327 4.73 -5.61 10.19
C LEU A 327 5.05 -4.11 10.25
N ASP A 328 4.04 -3.25 10.40
CA ASP A 328 4.23 -1.81 10.61
C ASP A 328 4.43 -1.49 12.11
N SER A 329 4.54 -0.20 12.45
CA SER A 329 4.71 0.23 13.84
C SER A 329 3.44 0.14 14.69
N GLN A 330 2.27 -0.01 14.06
CA GLN A 330 0.99 -0.14 14.75
C GLN A 330 0.63 -1.61 15.00
N GLY A 331 1.28 -2.56 14.32
CA GLY A 331 1.02 -3.98 14.46
C GLY A 331 0.19 -4.59 13.32
N ASN A 332 -0.02 -3.84 12.23
CA ASN A 332 -0.66 -4.36 11.02
C ASN A 332 0.37 -4.91 10.05
N VAL A 333 -0.02 -5.91 9.25
CA VAL A 333 0.84 -6.55 8.27
C VAL A 333 0.49 -6.17 6.84
N ARG A 334 1.53 -6.16 5.98
CA ARG A 334 1.40 -5.99 4.54
C ARG A 334 2.21 -7.05 3.79
N ILE A 335 1.69 -7.47 2.65
CA ILE A 335 2.40 -8.29 1.67
C ILE A 335 3.47 -7.41 0.98
N SER A 336 4.64 -7.99 0.75
CA SER A 336 5.79 -7.35 0.09
C SER A 336 6.44 -8.27 -0.96
N ASP A 337 7.44 -7.78 -1.69
CA ASP A 337 8.25 -8.54 -2.68
C ASP A 337 7.44 -9.22 -3.79
N LEU A 338 6.87 -8.42 -4.70
CA LEU A 338 6.05 -8.90 -5.83
C LEU A 338 6.87 -9.34 -7.06
N GLY A 339 8.18 -9.61 -6.90
CA GLY A 339 9.08 -9.94 -8.01
C GLY A 339 8.80 -11.27 -8.71
N LEU A 340 7.99 -12.15 -8.10
CA LEU A 340 7.51 -13.40 -8.71
C LEU A 340 6.03 -13.36 -9.09
N ALA A 341 5.34 -12.24 -8.89
CA ALA A 341 3.94 -12.12 -9.23
C ALA A 341 3.72 -12.22 -10.75
N VAL A 342 2.51 -12.60 -11.16
CA VAL A 342 2.10 -12.63 -12.57
C VAL A 342 0.74 -12.00 -12.70
N GLU A 343 0.63 -11.08 -13.66
CA GLU A 343 -0.63 -10.52 -14.08
C GLU A 343 -1.23 -11.38 -15.20
N LEU A 344 -2.47 -11.83 -15.02
CA LEU A 344 -3.19 -12.58 -16.04
C LEU A 344 -3.81 -11.62 -17.06
N PRO A 345 -3.51 -11.80 -18.37
CA PRO A 345 -4.22 -11.09 -19.42
C PRO A 345 -5.73 -11.29 -19.34
N ASN A 346 -6.52 -10.31 -19.82
CA ASN A 346 -7.99 -10.35 -19.78
C ASN A 346 -8.60 -11.61 -20.41
N HIS A 347 -7.95 -12.19 -21.41
CA HIS A 347 -8.40 -13.39 -22.13
C HIS A 347 -7.93 -14.71 -21.50
N GLN A 348 -7.22 -14.66 -20.38
CA GLN A 348 -6.54 -15.83 -19.80
C GLN A 348 -6.90 -15.98 -18.31
N GLN A 349 -7.41 -17.15 -17.92
CA GLN A 349 -7.79 -17.42 -16.52
C GLN A 349 -6.73 -18.19 -15.73
N LYS A 350 -5.78 -18.84 -16.41
CA LYS A 350 -4.73 -19.66 -15.79
C LYS A 350 -3.38 -19.35 -16.41
N THR A 351 -2.31 -19.48 -15.64
CA THR A 351 -0.93 -19.40 -16.11
C THR A 351 -0.18 -20.71 -15.89
N LYS A 352 1.05 -20.80 -16.40
CA LYS A 352 1.95 -21.93 -16.21
C LYS A 352 3.36 -21.42 -16.02
N GLY A 353 4.09 -22.01 -15.07
CA GLY A 353 5.48 -21.65 -14.80
C GLY A 353 5.92 -22.13 -13.42
N TYR A 354 7.18 -22.51 -13.29
CA TYR A 354 7.77 -22.94 -12.02
C TYR A 354 8.40 -21.73 -11.33
N ALA A 355 7.71 -21.18 -10.33
CA ALA A 355 8.18 -20.05 -9.52
C ALA A 355 7.64 -20.19 -8.08
N GLY A 356 8.38 -19.66 -7.12
CA GLY A 356 8.01 -19.66 -5.69
C GLY A 356 9.04 -20.36 -4.81
N THR A 357 8.82 -20.28 -3.50
CA THR A 357 9.76 -20.81 -2.49
C THR A 357 9.51 -22.32 -2.21
N PRO A 358 10.56 -23.17 -2.22
CA PRO A 358 10.40 -24.60 -1.91
C PRO A 358 9.83 -24.83 -0.50
N GLY A 359 8.68 -25.50 -0.43
CA GLY A 359 7.91 -25.71 0.80
C GLY A 359 6.55 -25.01 0.78
N PHE A 360 6.42 -23.93 0.01
CA PHE A 360 5.19 -23.13 -0.13
C PHE A 360 4.48 -23.39 -1.46
N MET A 361 5.22 -23.82 -2.50
CA MET A 361 4.65 -24.11 -3.81
C MET A 361 3.57 -25.21 -3.78
N ALA A 362 2.40 -24.90 -4.35
CA ALA A 362 1.24 -25.78 -4.41
C ALA A 362 1.46 -27.04 -5.30
N PRO A 363 0.71 -28.13 -5.08
CA PRO A 363 0.83 -29.38 -5.83
C PRO A 363 0.74 -29.22 -7.36
N GLU A 364 -0.24 -28.48 -7.87
CA GLU A 364 -0.48 -28.25 -9.30
C GLU A 364 0.69 -27.50 -9.96
N LEU A 365 1.26 -26.51 -9.26
CA LEU A 365 2.46 -25.79 -9.70
C LEU A 365 3.67 -26.74 -9.76
N LEU A 366 3.85 -27.59 -8.75
CA LEU A 366 4.93 -28.57 -8.68
C LEU A 366 4.82 -29.67 -9.74
N ARG A 367 3.60 -30.01 -10.19
CA ARG A 367 3.36 -30.94 -11.31
C ARG A 367 3.53 -30.27 -12.67
N GLY A 368 3.66 -28.95 -12.73
CA GLY A 368 3.75 -28.20 -13.98
C GLY A 368 2.41 -28.13 -14.72
N GLU A 369 1.31 -28.14 -13.96
CA GLU A 369 -0.05 -27.95 -14.48
C GLU A 369 -0.32 -26.46 -14.70
N TRP A 370 -1.43 -26.16 -15.38
CA TRP A 370 -1.96 -24.80 -15.45
C TRP A 370 -2.68 -24.46 -14.15
N TYR A 371 -2.42 -23.29 -13.60
CA TYR A 371 -2.95 -22.87 -12.30
C TYR A 371 -3.43 -21.43 -12.32
N ASP A 372 -4.26 -21.08 -11.35
CA ASP A 372 -4.83 -19.76 -11.10
C ASP A 372 -4.43 -19.30 -9.68
N TYR A 373 -5.24 -18.42 -9.08
CA TYR A 373 -5.09 -17.88 -7.74
C TYR A 373 -5.02 -18.95 -6.63
N SER A 374 -5.46 -20.19 -6.89
CA SER A 374 -5.44 -21.29 -5.92
C SER A 374 -4.07 -21.58 -5.32
N VAL A 375 -2.97 -21.29 -6.02
CA VAL A 375 -1.60 -21.50 -5.52
C VAL A 375 -1.27 -20.60 -4.32
N ASP A 376 -1.86 -19.41 -4.26
CA ASP A 376 -1.64 -18.44 -3.19
C ASP A 376 -2.35 -18.86 -1.90
N TYR A 377 -3.52 -19.50 -2.01
CA TYR A 377 -4.24 -20.03 -0.85
C TYR A 377 -3.60 -21.30 -0.27
N PHE A 378 -2.94 -22.11 -1.09
CA PHE A 378 -2.08 -23.17 -0.57
C PHE A 378 -0.92 -22.59 0.25
N SER A 379 -0.25 -21.57 -0.30
CA SER A 379 0.84 -20.86 0.38
C SER A 379 0.37 -20.17 1.66
N LEU A 380 -0.88 -19.68 1.70
CA LEU A 380 -1.54 -19.16 2.91
C LEU A 380 -1.70 -20.26 3.96
N GLY A 381 -2.14 -21.45 3.57
CA GLY A 381 -2.23 -22.60 4.47
C GLY A 381 -0.87 -23.00 5.06
N VAL A 382 0.19 -23.00 4.23
CA VAL A 382 1.57 -23.25 4.70
C VAL A 382 2.02 -22.18 5.68
N THR A 383 1.73 -20.91 5.39
CA THR A 383 2.09 -19.76 6.21
C THR A 383 1.36 -19.76 7.57
N LEU A 384 0.05 -20.00 7.58
CA LEU A 384 -0.75 -20.13 8.81
C LEU A 384 -0.27 -21.32 9.66
N TYR A 385 0.01 -22.46 9.02
CA TYR A 385 0.59 -23.59 9.73
C TYR A 385 1.92 -23.19 10.38
N GLU A 386 2.81 -22.52 9.66
CA GLU A 386 4.11 -22.10 10.19
C GLU A 386 4.00 -21.07 11.31
N PHE A 387 3.03 -20.14 11.25
CA PHE A 387 2.74 -19.21 12.35
C PHE A 387 2.50 -19.94 13.65
N MET A 388 1.64 -20.95 13.64
CA MET A 388 1.29 -21.69 14.85
C MET A 388 2.36 -22.74 15.19
N ALA A 389 2.85 -23.48 14.20
CA ALA A 389 3.76 -24.61 14.37
C ALA A 389 5.21 -24.24 14.64
N ALA A 390 5.66 -23.06 14.19
CA ALA A 390 7.08 -22.67 14.11
C ALA A 390 7.94 -23.69 13.33
N MET A 391 7.34 -24.28 12.30
CA MET A 391 7.97 -25.12 11.30
C MET A 391 7.00 -25.28 10.12
N GLY A 392 7.52 -25.59 8.93
CA GLY A 392 6.66 -25.89 7.77
C GLY A 392 5.97 -27.26 7.89
N PRO A 393 4.78 -27.45 7.27
CA PRO A 393 3.98 -28.67 7.38
C PRO A 393 4.63 -29.93 6.75
N PHE A 394 5.63 -29.74 5.89
CA PHE A 394 6.29 -30.83 5.15
C PHE A 394 7.77 -31.01 5.53
N ARG A 395 8.22 -30.37 6.61
CA ARG A 395 9.61 -30.45 7.11
C ARG A 395 9.61 -30.52 8.63
N THR A 396 10.59 -31.21 9.19
CA THR A 396 10.85 -31.14 10.63
C THR A 396 11.83 -30.01 10.94
N ARG A 397 11.77 -29.48 12.18
CA ARG A 397 12.65 -28.37 12.60
C ARG A 397 14.12 -28.80 12.52
N GLY A 398 14.94 -28.02 11.82
CA GLY A 398 16.38 -28.31 11.63
C GLY A 398 16.69 -29.34 10.54
N GLU A 399 15.68 -29.88 9.86
CA GLU A 399 15.86 -30.90 8.82
C GLU A 399 16.56 -30.36 7.57
N LYS A 400 17.64 -31.02 7.17
CA LYS A 400 18.34 -30.77 5.90
C LYS A 400 17.96 -31.86 4.90
N VAL A 401 16.93 -31.62 4.10
CA VAL A 401 16.48 -32.54 3.04
C VAL A 401 16.55 -31.88 1.67
N GLU A 402 16.78 -32.70 0.65
CA GLU A 402 16.75 -32.23 -0.74
C GLU A 402 15.37 -31.71 -1.14
N ILE A 403 15.35 -30.71 -2.02
CA ILE A 403 14.11 -30.10 -2.55
C ILE A 403 13.18 -31.16 -3.18
N LYS A 404 13.75 -32.19 -3.81
CA LYS A 404 12.97 -33.29 -4.42
C LYS A 404 12.19 -34.10 -3.39
N VAL A 405 12.74 -34.28 -2.18
CA VAL A 405 12.05 -34.97 -1.07
C VAL A 405 10.88 -34.12 -0.60
N VAL A 406 11.11 -32.84 -0.34
CA VAL A 406 10.06 -31.90 0.07
C VAL A 406 8.93 -31.84 -0.97
N LYS A 407 9.27 -31.80 -2.26
CA LYS A 407 8.30 -31.90 -3.36
C LYS A 407 7.47 -33.17 -3.27
N LYS A 408 8.09 -34.34 -3.04
CA LYS A 408 7.38 -35.61 -2.89
C LYS A 408 6.42 -35.57 -1.70
N ARG A 409 6.82 -34.99 -0.57
CA ARG A 409 5.98 -34.85 0.62
C ARG A 409 4.75 -33.98 0.35
N ILE A 410 4.93 -32.79 -0.22
CA ILE A 410 3.83 -31.90 -0.62
C ILE A 410 2.81 -32.63 -1.50
N LEU A 411 3.30 -33.41 -2.48
CA LEU A 411 2.44 -34.12 -3.41
C LEU A 411 1.67 -35.29 -2.77
N ASN A 412 2.27 -36.02 -1.82
CA ASN A 412 1.76 -37.35 -1.41
C ASN A 412 1.39 -37.44 0.08
N ASP A 413 2.14 -36.80 0.96
CA ASP A 413 2.02 -36.99 2.40
C ASP A 413 0.88 -36.14 2.99
N PRO A 414 0.09 -36.65 3.94
CA PRO A 414 -0.86 -35.83 4.69
C PRO A 414 -0.11 -34.88 5.64
N VAL A 415 -0.74 -33.75 5.95
CA VAL A 415 -0.21 -32.79 6.93
C VAL A 415 -0.52 -33.29 8.34
N MET A 416 0.47 -33.24 9.23
CA MET A 416 0.31 -33.61 10.63
C MET A 416 0.19 -32.35 11.50
N TYR A 417 -0.77 -32.32 12.41
CA TYR A 417 -1.06 -31.17 13.26
C TYR A 417 -0.68 -31.45 14.72
N PRO A 418 0.19 -30.64 15.34
CA PRO A 418 0.45 -30.71 16.77
C PRO A 418 -0.79 -30.34 17.61
N GLU A 419 -0.81 -30.75 18.88
CA GLU A 419 -1.95 -30.53 19.80
C GLU A 419 -2.34 -29.06 20.01
N LYS A 420 -1.44 -28.11 19.73
CA LYS A 420 -1.70 -26.66 19.85
C LYS A 420 -2.69 -26.10 18.81
N PHE A 421 -3.06 -26.88 17.79
CA PHE A 421 -4.06 -26.46 16.82
C PHE A 421 -5.46 -26.76 17.36
N SER A 422 -6.29 -25.72 17.53
CA SER A 422 -7.72 -25.92 17.77
C SER A 422 -8.38 -26.66 16.60
N GLU A 423 -9.60 -27.16 16.81
CA GLU A 423 -10.38 -27.80 15.75
C GLU A 423 -10.61 -26.84 14.57
N SER A 424 -10.92 -25.56 14.83
CA SER A 424 -11.10 -24.55 13.80
C SER A 424 -9.80 -24.21 13.09
N ALA A 425 -8.67 -24.10 13.81
CA ALA A 425 -7.35 -23.85 13.24
C ALA A 425 -6.87 -25.01 12.33
N ARG A 426 -7.13 -26.25 12.77
CA ARG A 426 -6.87 -27.43 11.96
C ARG A 426 -7.74 -27.46 10.71
N SER A 427 -9.06 -27.24 10.86
CA SER A 427 -10.02 -27.23 9.74
C SER A 427 -9.64 -26.22 8.65
N ILE A 428 -9.29 -24.97 9.02
CA ILE A 428 -8.88 -23.97 8.03
C ILE A 428 -7.60 -24.37 7.31
N CYS A 429 -6.61 -24.93 8.03
CA CYS A 429 -5.38 -25.42 7.42
C CYS A 429 -5.64 -26.57 6.46
N GLU A 430 -6.50 -27.53 6.82
CA GLU A 430 -6.88 -28.64 5.94
C GLU A 430 -7.60 -28.15 4.68
N ALA A 431 -8.49 -27.16 4.81
CA ALA A 431 -9.20 -26.54 3.68
C ALA A 431 -8.26 -25.79 2.71
N LEU A 432 -7.25 -25.08 3.24
CA LEU A 432 -6.25 -24.35 2.46
C LEU A 432 -5.16 -25.26 1.85
N LEU A 433 -4.73 -26.29 2.59
CA LEU A 433 -3.70 -27.26 2.17
C LEU A 433 -4.28 -28.42 1.35
N CYS A 434 -5.56 -28.35 0.97
CA CYS A 434 -6.21 -29.34 0.14
C CYS A 434 -5.47 -29.47 -1.21
N LYS A 435 -5.08 -30.71 -1.56
CA LYS A 435 -4.28 -30.97 -2.76
C LYS A 435 -5.11 -30.95 -4.05
N GLU A 436 -6.42 -31.14 -3.93
CA GLU A 436 -7.37 -31.01 -5.04
C GLU A 436 -7.78 -29.54 -5.16
N VAL A 437 -7.43 -28.90 -6.28
CA VAL A 437 -7.63 -27.46 -6.51
C VAL A 437 -9.10 -27.06 -6.35
N ASP A 438 -10.03 -27.80 -6.95
CA ASP A 438 -11.46 -27.48 -6.94
C ASP A 438 -12.09 -27.58 -5.54
N LYS A 439 -11.45 -28.31 -4.62
CA LYS A 439 -11.87 -28.45 -3.22
C LYS A 439 -11.11 -27.52 -2.27
N ARG A 440 -10.08 -26.82 -2.75
CA ARG A 440 -9.31 -25.88 -1.94
C ARG A 440 -10.15 -24.63 -1.69
N LEU A 441 -10.13 -24.16 -0.44
CA LEU A 441 -10.75 -22.90 -0.04
C LEU A 441 -9.90 -21.73 -0.56
N GLY A 442 -10.53 -20.67 -1.07
CA GLY A 442 -9.80 -19.55 -1.67
C GLY A 442 -10.69 -18.52 -2.35
N PHE A 443 -10.20 -17.94 -3.44
CA PHE A 443 -10.90 -16.93 -4.24
C PHE A 443 -12.00 -17.58 -5.10
N ARG A 444 -13.26 -17.21 -4.88
CA ARG A 444 -14.42 -17.69 -5.66
C ARG A 444 -15.36 -16.53 -5.95
N ASP A 445 -15.98 -16.55 -7.13
CA ASP A 445 -16.98 -15.55 -7.54
C ASP A 445 -16.56 -14.07 -7.37
N GLY A 446 -15.26 -13.80 -7.48
CA GLY A 446 -14.70 -12.44 -7.38
C GLY A 446 -14.36 -11.97 -5.97
N SER A 447 -14.52 -12.81 -4.94
CA SER A 447 -14.23 -12.47 -3.54
C SER A 447 -13.62 -13.62 -2.73
N CYS A 448 -13.32 -13.35 -1.47
CA CYS A 448 -12.93 -14.32 -0.44
C CYS A 448 -14.04 -14.56 0.59
N ASP A 449 -15.30 -14.27 0.29
CA ASP A 449 -16.40 -14.31 1.26
C ASP A 449 -16.55 -15.68 1.95
N GLU A 450 -16.50 -16.78 1.19
CA GLU A 450 -16.56 -18.15 1.73
C GLU A 450 -15.43 -18.40 2.74
N LEU A 451 -14.22 -17.93 2.42
CA LEU A 451 -13.06 -18.05 3.30
C LEU A 451 -13.25 -17.24 4.58
N ARG A 452 -13.79 -16.02 4.48
CA ARG A 452 -14.06 -15.13 5.61
C ARG A 452 -15.14 -15.67 6.57
N MET A 453 -16.05 -16.53 6.07
CA MET A 453 -17.08 -17.20 6.86
C MET A 453 -16.57 -18.42 7.65
N HIS A 454 -15.33 -18.87 7.41
CA HIS A 454 -14.81 -20.04 8.11
C HIS A 454 -14.76 -19.80 9.64
N PRO A 455 -15.15 -20.78 10.50
CA PRO A 455 -15.23 -20.59 11.96
C PRO A 455 -13.95 -20.09 12.65
N PHE A 456 -12.79 -20.31 12.03
CA PHE A 456 -11.50 -19.78 12.50
C PHE A 456 -11.48 -18.23 12.59
N PHE A 457 -12.27 -17.54 11.78
CA PHE A 457 -12.36 -16.08 11.74
C PHE A 457 -13.59 -15.53 12.47
N CYS A 458 -14.28 -16.32 13.29
CA CYS A 458 -15.54 -15.93 13.93
C CYS A 458 -15.44 -14.69 14.84
N HIS A 459 -14.24 -14.35 15.30
CA HIS A 459 -13.96 -13.17 16.13
C HIS A 459 -13.41 -11.97 15.34
N ILE A 460 -13.24 -12.10 14.03
CA ILE A 460 -12.76 -11.01 13.17
C ILE A 460 -13.94 -10.17 12.70
N ASN A 461 -13.97 -8.91 13.11
CA ASN A 461 -14.81 -7.91 12.46
C ASN A 461 -14.11 -7.41 11.19
N TRP A 462 -14.49 -7.97 10.05
CA TRP A 462 -13.86 -7.70 8.75
C TRP A 462 -13.96 -6.23 8.33
N ARG A 463 -15.05 -5.53 8.68
CA ARG A 463 -15.19 -4.10 8.38
C ARG A 463 -14.16 -3.28 9.16
N LYS A 464 -14.04 -3.51 10.48
CA LYS A 464 -13.01 -2.83 11.30
C LYS A 464 -11.61 -3.17 10.83
N LEU A 465 -11.36 -4.41 10.42
CA LEU A 465 -10.08 -4.83 9.83
C LEU A 465 -9.77 -4.03 8.55
N ASN A 466 -10.74 -3.91 7.65
CA ASN A 466 -10.59 -3.20 6.37
C ASN A 466 -10.45 -1.69 6.55
N ALA A 467 -11.07 -1.12 7.58
CA ALA A 467 -10.86 0.26 8.02
C ALA A 467 -9.54 0.45 8.80
N GLY A 468 -8.92 -0.64 9.26
CA GLY A 468 -7.70 -0.66 10.08
C GLY A 468 -7.88 -0.01 11.45
N ILE A 469 -9.08 -0.11 11.99
CA ILE A 469 -9.42 0.31 13.35
C ILE A 469 -9.56 -0.90 14.30
N LEU A 470 -9.39 -2.12 13.78
CA LEU A 470 -9.36 -3.32 14.61
C LEU A 470 -8.01 -3.43 15.33
N ASP A 471 -8.06 -3.40 16.66
CA ASP A 471 -6.87 -3.44 17.51
C ASP A 471 -6.01 -4.69 17.23
N PRO A 472 -4.70 -4.51 16.96
CA PRO A 472 -3.80 -5.62 16.71
C PRO A 472 -3.44 -6.34 18.02
N PRO A 473 -3.33 -7.68 18.00
CA PRO A 473 -2.98 -8.48 19.18
C PRO A 473 -1.52 -8.32 19.61
N PHE A 474 -0.69 -7.65 18.81
CA PHE A 474 0.70 -7.36 19.12
C PHE A 474 1.13 -6.05 18.45
N VAL A 475 1.67 -5.12 19.24
CA VAL A 475 2.25 -3.86 18.78
C VAL A 475 3.78 -3.90 18.96
N PRO A 476 4.58 -3.72 17.89
CA PRO A 476 6.04 -3.69 18.00
C PRO A 476 6.54 -2.56 18.92
N ASN A 477 7.59 -2.83 19.70
CA ASN A 477 8.23 -1.81 20.50
C ASN A 477 8.96 -0.79 19.61
N ALA A 478 8.63 0.49 19.74
CA ALA A 478 9.22 1.58 18.94
C ALA A 478 10.75 1.74 19.12
N ARG A 479 11.29 1.29 20.26
CA ARG A 479 12.74 1.33 20.57
C ARG A 479 13.49 0.10 20.08
N THR A 480 12.79 -0.92 19.63
CA THR A 480 13.37 -2.15 19.11
C THR A 480 13.43 -2.08 17.59
N VAL A 481 14.48 -2.64 17.02
CA VAL A 481 14.54 -2.87 15.58
C VAL A 481 14.51 -4.37 15.31
N TYR A 482 13.44 -4.79 14.66
CA TYR A 482 13.13 -6.18 14.36
C TYR A 482 13.79 -6.60 13.04
N ALA A 483 15.12 -6.54 13.00
CA ALA A 483 15.91 -6.96 11.86
C ALA A 483 17.24 -7.53 12.35
N LYS A 484 17.88 -8.36 11.53
CA LYS A 484 19.20 -8.92 11.84
C LYS A 484 20.24 -7.79 12.02
N ASP A 485 21.25 -8.05 12.85
CA ASP A 485 22.42 -7.17 12.97
C ASP A 485 23.14 -7.02 11.64
N LEU A 486 23.74 -5.86 11.40
CA LEU A 486 24.39 -5.53 10.12
C LEU A 486 25.52 -6.52 9.80
N ASP A 487 26.25 -6.99 10.81
CA ASP A 487 27.32 -7.97 10.64
C ASP A 487 26.81 -9.34 10.15
N ASN A 488 25.54 -9.66 10.46
CA ASN A 488 24.87 -10.88 10.03
C ASN A 488 24.19 -10.71 8.65
N VAL A 489 24.10 -9.48 8.15
CA VAL A 489 23.69 -9.18 6.78
C VAL A 489 24.94 -9.32 5.89
N GLY A 490 25.39 -10.57 5.67
CA GLY A 490 26.70 -10.85 5.06
C GLY A 490 27.01 -10.05 3.78
N ALA A 491 28.28 -9.91 3.39
CA ALA A 491 28.66 -9.10 2.23
C ALA A 491 28.20 -9.70 0.88
N PHE A 492 27.98 -8.86 -0.13
CA PHE A 492 27.89 -9.33 -1.50
C PHE A 492 29.26 -9.33 -2.18
N SER A 493 29.53 -10.33 -3.01
CA SER A 493 30.69 -10.28 -3.90
C SER A 493 30.48 -9.25 -5.03
N THR A 494 31.54 -8.53 -5.36
CA THR A 494 31.56 -7.60 -6.49
C THR A 494 31.31 -8.34 -7.80
N VAL A 495 30.39 -7.84 -8.62
CA VAL A 495 30.11 -8.40 -9.95
C VAL A 495 31.16 -7.93 -10.95
N LYS A 496 32.10 -8.82 -11.30
CA LYS A 496 33.13 -8.59 -12.33
C LYS A 496 32.66 -9.10 -13.71
N GLY A 497 33.21 -8.51 -14.78
CA GLY A 497 33.01 -8.99 -16.16
C GLY A 497 31.63 -8.68 -16.78
N VAL A 498 30.86 -7.76 -16.19
CA VAL A 498 29.56 -7.33 -16.73
C VAL A 498 29.66 -5.87 -17.16
N GLN A 499 29.48 -5.63 -18.46
CA GLN A 499 29.34 -4.32 -19.06
C GLN A 499 27.86 -4.03 -19.32
N LEU A 500 27.42 -2.80 -19.06
CA LEU A 500 26.10 -2.30 -19.39
C LEU A 500 26.21 -1.59 -20.75
N GLY A 501 25.24 -1.79 -21.64
CA GLY A 501 25.15 -1.12 -22.93
C GLY A 501 23.76 -0.51 -23.14
N ASP A 502 23.53 0.08 -24.30
CA ASP A 502 22.38 0.96 -24.56
C ASP A 502 21.01 0.33 -24.22
N LYS A 503 20.79 -0.95 -24.59
CA LYS A 503 19.55 -1.67 -24.25
C LYS A 503 19.31 -1.82 -22.75
N ASP A 504 20.38 -1.85 -21.95
CA ASP A 504 20.24 -1.89 -20.50
C ASP A 504 19.83 -0.51 -19.97
N GLU A 505 20.37 0.57 -20.54
CA GLU A 505 20.02 1.95 -20.17
C GLU A 505 18.57 2.28 -20.56
N ASP A 506 18.11 1.88 -21.75
CA ASP A 506 16.69 2.01 -22.16
C ASP A 506 15.74 1.38 -21.11
N PHE A 507 16.09 0.19 -20.63
CA PHE A 507 15.35 -0.49 -19.57
C PHE A 507 15.40 0.26 -18.23
N PHE A 508 16.55 0.83 -17.87
CA PHE A 508 16.69 1.58 -16.63
C PHE A 508 15.89 2.89 -16.67
N ASP A 509 15.85 3.55 -17.82
CA ASP A 509 15.05 4.75 -18.05
C ASP A 509 13.55 4.44 -17.97
N GLU A 510 13.09 3.34 -18.59
CA GLU A 510 11.71 2.87 -18.49
C GLU A 510 11.32 2.52 -17.03
N PHE A 511 12.25 1.91 -16.28
CA PHE A 511 12.03 1.57 -14.89
C PHE A 511 11.84 2.81 -14.01
N ALA A 512 12.64 3.85 -14.25
CA ALA A 512 12.74 5.06 -13.46
C ALA A 512 11.61 6.06 -13.73
N SER A 513 10.36 5.65 -13.48
CA SER A 513 9.17 6.49 -13.74
C SER A 513 8.93 7.63 -12.75
N GLY A 514 9.83 7.86 -11.80
CA GLY A 514 9.74 8.96 -10.84
C GLY A 514 8.69 8.73 -9.76
N ASN A 515 7.88 9.75 -9.51
CA ASN A 515 6.87 9.78 -8.44
C ASN A 515 5.64 8.95 -8.84
N ILE A 516 5.10 8.17 -7.90
CA ILE A 516 3.85 7.43 -8.08
C ILE A 516 2.71 8.26 -7.49
N SER A 517 1.70 8.58 -8.32
CA SER A 517 0.72 9.64 -8.05
C SER A 517 0.03 9.55 -6.69
N ILE A 518 -0.66 8.44 -6.40
CA ILE A 518 -1.48 8.32 -5.18
C ILE A 518 -0.59 8.41 -3.93
N PRO A 519 0.47 7.60 -3.75
CA PRO A 519 1.26 7.66 -2.52
C PRO A 519 2.08 8.95 -2.36
N TRP A 520 2.43 9.63 -3.46
CA TRP A 520 3.08 10.94 -3.40
C TRP A 520 2.11 12.01 -2.89
N GLN A 521 0.86 11.99 -3.36
CA GLN A 521 -0.19 12.91 -2.89
C GLN A 521 -0.53 12.66 -1.41
N GLU A 522 -0.63 11.40 -0.99
CA GLU A 522 -0.79 11.04 0.43
C GLU A 522 0.35 11.60 1.27
N GLU A 523 1.60 11.50 0.81
CA GLU A 523 2.74 12.09 1.50
C GLU A 523 2.62 13.62 1.66
N MET A 524 2.23 14.33 0.61
CA MET A 524 2.07 15.80 0.69
C MET A 524 1.02 16.19 1.72
N ILE A 525 -0.08 15.44 1.81
CA ILE A 525 -1.16 15.66 2.79
C ILE A 525 -0.71 15.28 4.20
N GLU A 526 -0.24 14.05 4.40
CA GLU A 526 0.18 13.53 5.72
C GLU A 526 1.29 14.35 6.36
N THR A 527 2.18 14.92 5.55
CA THR A 527 3.28 15.74 6.04
C THR A 527 2.91 17.20 6.23
N GLY A 528 1.68 17.62 5.89
CA GLY A 528 1.19 18.99 6.04
C GLY A 528 1.64 19.97 4.96
N ILE A 529 2.26 19.47 3.88
CA ILE A 529 2.78 20.29 2.77
C ILE A 529 1.64 20.72 1.85
N TYR A 530 0.61 19.88 1.71
CA TYR A 530 -0.58 20.23 0.96
C TYR A 530 -1.21 21.52 1.51
N GLU A 531 -1.41 21.61 2.83
CA GLU A 531 -1.98 22.78 3.51
C GLU A 531 -1.02 23.98 3.48
N GLU A 532 0.28 23.74 3.60
CA GLU A 532 1.32 24.77 3.53
C GLU A 532 1.32 25.50 2.18
N LEU A 533 1.19 24.75 1.08
CA LEU A 533 1.25 25.28 -0.28
C LEU A 533 -0.14 25.63 -0.85
N THR A 534 -1.21 25.03 -0.32
CA THR A 534 -2.61 25.26 -0.74
C THR A 534 -3.27 26.38 0.04
N LEU A 535 -2.68 27.58 -0.08
CA LEU A 535 -3.25 28.80 0.49
C LEU A 535 -4.02 29.60 -0.56
N TRP A 536 -5.29 29.88 -0.24
CA TRP A 536 -6.12 30.81 -0.98
C TRP A 536 -5.88 32.26 -0.50
N GLY A 537 -6.12 33.24 -1.36
CA GLY A 537 -6.03 34.65 -0.99
C GLY A 537 -7.09 35.06 0.05
N PRO A 538 -6.95 36.26 0.67
CA PRO A 538 -7.92 36.76 1.64
C PRO A 538 -9.36 36.68 1.11
N GLY A 539 -10.28 36.13 1.91
CA GLY A 539 -11.69 35.95 1.53
C GLY A 539 -11.93 34.92 0.42
N GLY A 540 -11.01 33.98 0.19
CA GLY A 540 -11.12 32.97 -0.87
C GLY A 540 -10.71 33.48 -2.25
N THR A 541 -9.99 34.60 -2.32
CA THR A 541 -9.56 35.19 -3.59
C THR A 541 -8.45 34.38 -4.27
N LEU A 542 -8.31 34.53 -5.58
CA LEU A 542 -7.26 33.87 -6.35
C LEU A 542 -5.86 34.31 -5.90
N PRO A 543 -4.99 33.38 -5.48
CA PRO A 543 -3.61 33.68 -5.15
C PRO A 543 -2.82 34.03 -6.41
N LYS A 544 -1.68 34.72 -6.26
CA LYS A 544 -0.94 35.29 -7.39
C LYS A 544 -0.54 34.25 -8.43
N ASP A 545 -0.06 33.09 -7.98
CA ASP A 545 0.35 31.97 -8.84
C ASP A 545 -0.79 31.43 -9.74
N LEU A 546 -2.05 31.68 -9.39
CA LEU A 546 -3.23 31.31 -10.19
C LEU A 546 -3.81 32.48 -11.03
N ARG A 547 -3.32 33.70 -10.85
CA ARG A 547 -3.74 34.87 -11.64
C ARG A 547 -2.83 35.06 -12.84
N ARG A 548 -3.34 34.76 -14.04
CA ARG A 548 -2.60 34.91 -15.30
C ARG A 548 -1.96 36.29 -15.47
N GLU A 549 -2.64 37.35 -15.05
CA GLU A 549 -2.20 38.74 -15.14
C GLU A 549 -1.04 39.07 -14.18
N SER A 550 -0.84 38.28 -13.11
CA SER A 550 0.21 38.52 -12.11
C SER A 550 1.63 38.37 -12.67
N ILE A 551 1.78 37.71 -13.82
CA ILE A 551 3.06 37.59 -14.53
C ILE A 551 3.61 38.99 -14.90
N LEU A 552 2.73 39.95 -15.14
CA LEU A 552 3.09 41.34 -15.42
C LEU A 552 3.48 42.10 -14.15
N GLU A 553 2.91 41.73 -13.00
CA GLU A 553 3.26 42.29 -11.68
C GLU A 553 4.68 41.88 -11.22
N GLN A 554 5.19 40.74 -11.69
CA GLN A 554 6.53 40.24 -11.34
C GLN A 554 7.67 41.04 -12.02
N SER A 555 7.37 41.80 -13.07
CA SER A 555 8.37 42.53 -13.86
C SER A 555 9.05 43.71 -13.14
N ALA A 556 8.65 44.05 -11.92
CA ALA A 556 9.17 45.23 -11.22
C ALA A 556 10.45 44.98 -10.38
N LYS A 557 10.79 43.77 -9.93
CA LYS A 557 12.02 43.50 -9.16
C LYS A 557 12.48 42.03 -9.21
N SER A 558 13.44 41.70 -10.09
CA SER A 558 14.60 40.84 -9.78
C SER A 558 15.43 40.62 -11.04
N SER A 559 16.37 41.54 -11.29
CA SER A 559 17.46 41.34 -12.23
C SER A 559 18.67 40.81 -11.45
N THR A 560 18.74 39.50 -11.17
CA THR A 560 20.03 38.93 -10.69
C THR A 560 20.19 37.44 -10.99
N CYS A 561 21.19 37.15 -11.84
CA CYS A 561 21.99 35.93 -12.01
C CYS A 561 21.31 34.62 -12.46
N ILE A 562 21.32 34.41 -13.78
CA ILE A 562 21.55 33.09 -14.39
C ILE A 562 23.07 32.85 -14.34
N VAL A 563 23.51 31.75 -13.75
CA VAL A 563 24.86 31.21 -13.96
C VAL A 563 24.71 29.87 -14.65
N LEU A 564 25.46 29.75 -15.75
CA LEU A 564 25.60 28.61 -16.66
C LEU A 564 25.88 27.27 -15.98
#